data_AF-A0A7W8ZQ09-F1
#
_entry.id   AF-A0A7W8ZQ09-F1
#
_cell.length_a   1.000
_cell.length_b   1.000
_cell.length_c   1.000
_cell.angle_alpha   90.00
_cell.angle_beta   90.00
_cell.angle_gamma   90.00
#
_symmetry.space_group_name_H-M   'P 1'
#
loop_
_entity.id
_entity.type
_entity.pdbx_description
1 polymer ?
#
loop_
_entity_poly.entity_id
_entity_poly.type
_entity_poly.pdbx_seq_one_letter_code
_entity_poly.pdbx_strand_id
1 'polypeptide(L)'
;MPYLYLAESYNEIELLTKLVSKIENIERPLKELDNESYIKTEMQRIRFSACRDILIFGSYSNLYLNFHLCQVYHLQIRIIDILKSLGDRLYLCEREIYVYKHCKVLHLEMGGLAVFYERLGEMKMGFKSR
;
A
#
# COMPACT_ATOMS: atom_id res chain seq x y z
N MET A 1 22.16 9.40 -3.50
CA MET A 1 21.53 8.65 -4.61
C MET A 1 20.42 9.49 -5.23
N PRO A 2 20.66 10.16 -6.38
CA PRO A 2 19.68 11.02 -7.04
C PRO A 2 18.46 10.26 -7.57
N TYR A 3 18.65 9.00 -7.97
CA TYR A 3 17.60 8.14 -8.54
C TYR A 3 16.44 7.84 -7.59
N LEU A 4 16.68 7.88 -6.27
CA LEU A 4 15.65 7.67 -5.24
C LEU A 4 14.61 8.80 -5.21
N TYR A 5 15.01 10.03 -5.53
CA TYR A 5 14.12 11.19 -5.54
C TYR A 5 13.29 11.31 -6.83
N LEU A 6 13.62 10.52 -7.86
CA LEU A 6 12.93 10.54 -9.16
C LEU A 6 11.76 9.55 -9.24
N ALA A 7 11.75 8.54 -8.37
CA ALA A 7 10.77 7.48 -8.43
C ALA A 7 9.45 7.92 -7.78
N GLU A 8 8.43 8.11 -8.61
CA GLU A 8 7.10 8.57 -8.21
C GLU A 8 6.45 7.63 -7.19
N SER A 9 6.73 6.33 -7.29
CA SER A 9 6.22 5.29 -6.39
C SER A 9 6.58 5.51 -4.92
N TYR A 10 7.74 6.10 -4.60
CA TYR A 10 8.08 6.43 -3.20
C TYR A 10 7.12 7.45 -2.61
N ASN A 11 6.79 8.49 -3.39
CA ASN A 11 5.84 9.50 -2.96
C ASN A 11 4.45 8.88 -2.78
N GLU A 12 4.08 7.94 -3.65
CA GLU A 12 2.78 7.27 -3.56
C GLU A 12 2.68 6.33 -2.34
N ILE A 13 3.76 5.62 -1.98
CA ILE A 13 3.80 4.86 -0.72
C ILE A 13 3.82 5.78 0.51
N GLU A 14 4.47 6.93 0.44
CA GLU A 14 4.43 7.91 1.53
C GLU A 14 3.00 8.44 1.74
N LEU A 15 2.27 8.74 0.65
CA LEU A 15 0.86 9.11 0.69
C LEU A 15 0.00 8.00 1.28
N LEU A 16 0.27 6.74 0.91
CA LEU A 16 -0.41 5.58 1.50
C LEU A 16 -0.13 5.45 2.99
N THR A 17 1.11 5.68 3.42
CA THR A 17 1.51 5.68 4.84
C THR A 17 0.77 6.76 5.63
N LYS A 18 0.64 7.97 5.04
CA LYS A 18 -0.15 9.06 5.61
C LYS A 18 -1.63 8.70 5.71
N LEU A 19 -2.20 8.04 4.70
CA LEU A 19 -3.59 7.59 4.72
C LEU A 19 -3.84 6.59 5.85
N VAL A 20 -2.98 5.58 6.00
CA VAL A 20 -3.08 4.61 7.12
C VAL A 20 -3.03 5.32 8.47
N SER A 21 -2.09 6.26 8.61
CA SER A 21 -1.90 6.99 9.87
C SER A 21 -3.08 7.92 10.19
N LYS A 22 -3.74 8.48 9.17
CA LYS A 22 -5.00 9.23 9.32
C LYS A 22 -6.14 8.32 9.75
N ILE A 23 -6.26 7.12 9.17
CA ILE A 23 -7.32 6.16 9.52
C ILE A 23 -7.17 5.68 10.96
N GLU A 24 -5.93 5.43 11.41
CA GLU A 24 -5.63 5.05 12.79
C GLU A 24 -6.10 6.12 13.79
N ASN A 25 -5.93 7.40 13.44
CA ASN A 25 -6.27 8.55 14.29
C ASN A 25 -7.55 9.28 13.84
N ILE A 26 -8.49 8.57 13.21
CA ILE A 26 -9.68 9.20 12.65
C ILE A 26 -10.50 9.90 13.74
N GLU A 27 -10.61 11.23 13.68
CA GLU A 27 -11.57 11.99 14.51
C GLU A 27 -12.87 12.24 13.75
N ARG A 28 -12.81 12.29 12.42
CA ARG A 28 -13.94 12.52 11.50
C ARG A 28 -13.80 11.66 10.24
N PRO A 29 -14.90 11.31 9.55
CA PRO A 29 -14.85 10.60 8.28
C PRO A 29 -13.99 11.34 7.25
N LEU A 30 -13.19 10.60 6.50
CA LEU A 30 -12.35 11.15 5.45
C LEU A 30 -13.17 11.23 4.16
N LYS A 31 -13.41 12.44 3.66
CA LYS A 31 -14.17 12.68 2.41
C LYS A 31 -13.67 11.85 1.22
N GLU A 32 -12.37 11.60 1.15
CA GLU A 32 -11.72 10.81 0.09
C GLU A 32 -12.21 9.36 0.07
N LEU A 33 -12.51 8.80 1.24
CA LEU A 33 -12.97 7.42 1.40
C LEU A 33 -14.49 7.24 1.19
N ASP A 34 -15.26 8.34 1.09
CA ASP A 34 -16.68 8.28 0.73
C ASP A 34 -16.87 7.76 -0.71
N ASN A 35 -15.84 7.90 -1.55
CA ASN A 35 -15.79 7.24 -2.85
C ASN A 35 -15.27 5.80 -2.69
N GLU A 36 -16.15 4.81 -2.85
CA GLU A 36 -15.83 3.39 -2.69
C GLU A 36 -14.70 2.89 -3.61
N SER A 37 -14.47 3.57 -4.75
CA SER A 37 -13.42 3.21 -5.70
C SER A 37 -12.06 3.84 -5.39
N TYR A 38 -11.98 4.82 -4.48
CA TYR A 38 -10.78 5.63 -4.27
C TYR A 38 -9.54 4.78 -3.93
N ILE A 39 -9.65 3.91 -2.92
CA ILE A 39 -8.53 3.06 -2.49
C ILE A 39 -8.02 2.20 -3.65
N LYS A 40 -8.95 1.63 -4.43
CA LYS A 40 -8.60 0.76 -5.56
C LYS A 40 -7.88 1.54 -6.67
N THR A 41 -8.35 2.74 -6.97
CA THR A 41 -7.73 3.63 -7.95
C THR A 41 -6.33 4.05 -7.52
N GLU A 42 -6.12 4.42 -6.25
CA GLU A 42 -4.80 4.78 -5.75
C GLU A 42 -3.83 3.58 -5.77
N MET A 43 -4.31 2.38 -5.45
CA MET A 43 -3.50 1.16 -5.51
C MET A 43 -3.10 0.80 -6.95
N GLN A 44 -3.99 1.03 -7.92
CA GLN A 44 -3.64 0.89 -9.34
C GLN A 44 -2.58 1.91 -9.77
N ARG A 45 -2.69 3.15 -9.30
CA ARG A 45 -1.72 4.21 -9.58
C ARG A 45 -0.32 3.83 -9.09
N ILE A 46 -0.22 3.34 -7.86
CA ILE A 46 1.03 2.79 -7.28
C ILE A 46 1.62 1.68 -8.15
N ARG A 47 0.80 0.72 -8.59
CA ARG A 47 1.27 -0.37 -9.46
C ARG A 47 1.80 0.16 -10.79
N PHE A 48 1.11 1.11 -11.41
CA PHE A 48 1.55 1.71 -12.67
C PHE A 48 2.85 2.52 -12.53
N SER A 49 2.97 3.31 -11.47
CA SER A 49 4.19 4.06 -11.17
C SER A 49 5.37 3.10 -10.95
N ALA A 50 5.16 2.05 -10.14
CA ALA A 50 6.16 1.04 -9.85
C ALA A 50 6.68 0.29 -11.09
N CYS A 51 5.80 -0.03 -12.06
CA CYS A 51 6.21 -0.61 -13.34
C CYS A 51 7.20 0.29 -14.09
N ARG A 52 6.97 1.61 -14.09
CA ARG A 52 7.85 2.58 -14.76
C ARG A 52 9.17 2.72 -14.01
N ASP A 53 9.10 2.83 -12.69
CA ASP A 53 10.27 3.04 -11.84
C ASP A 53 11.24 1.86 -11.90
N ILE A 54 10.76 0.63 -12.08
CA ILE A 54 11.63 -0.52 -12.33
C ILE A 54 12.52 -0.33 -13.56
N LEU A 55 12.00 0.25 -14.64
CA LEU A 55 12.78 0.51 -15.85
C LEU A 55 13.86 1.55 -15.58
N ILE A 56 13.54 2.56 -14.75
CA ILE A 56 14.48 3.60 -14.32
C ILE A 56 15.62 3.00 -13.47
N PHE A 57 15.30 2.12 -12.51
CA PHE A 57 16.29 1.50 -11.64
C PHE A 57 17.10 0.37 -12.31
N GLY A 58 16.60 -0.21 -13.41
CA GLY A 58 17.31 -1.20 -14.22
C GLY A 58 17.91 -2.35 -13.40
N SER A 59 19.24 -2.46 -13.38
CA SER A 59 19.96 -3.50 -12.63
C SER A 59 19.68 -3.44 -11.12
N TYR A 60 19.47 -2.26 -10.56
CA TYR A 60 19.22 -2.02 -9.13
C TYR A 60 17.76 -2.15 -8.71
N SER A 61 16.84 -2.48 -9.62
CA SER A 61 15.41 -2.53 -9.27
C SER A 61 15.05 -3.56 -8.20
N ASN A 62 15.92 -4.54 -7.90
CA ASN A 62 15.71 -5.48 -6.78
C ASN A 62 15.78 -4.76 -5.42
N LEU A 63 16.68 -3.79 -5.26
CA LEU A 63 16.78 -2.99 -4.02
C LEU A 63 15.52 -2.14 -3.84
N TYR A 64 15.06 -1.52 -4.93
CA TYR A 64 13.82 -0.76 -4.99
C TYR A 64 12.60 -1.61 -4.64
N LEU A 65 12.47 -2.79 -5.25
CA LEU A 65 11.36 -3.72 -5.01
C LEU A 65 11.32 -4.21 -3.56
N ASN A 66 12.47 -4.65 -3.03
CA ASN A 66 12.56 -5.11 -1.65
C ASN A 66 12.20 -4.00 -0.66
N PHE A 67 12.65 -2.77 -0.91
CA PHE A 67 12.29 -1.63 -0.08
C PHE A 67 10.76 -1.41 -0.07
N HIS A 68 10.13 -1.37 -1.24
CA HIS A 68 8.68 -1.16 -1.37
C HIS A 68 7.89 -2.30 -0.72
N LEU A 69 8.30 -3.54 -0.95
CA LEU A 69 7.67 -4.71 -0.37
C LEU A 69 7.71 -4.67 1.16
N CYS A 70 8.87 -4.32 1.74
CA CYS A 70 9.00 -4.12 3.19
C CYS A 70 8.05 -3.03 3.71
N GLN A 71 7.93 -1.90 3.01
CA GLN A 71 7.01 -0.83 3.41
C GLN A 71 5.54 -1.27 3.34
N VAL A 72 5.14 -1.96 2.27
CA VAL A 72 3.77 -2.48 2.13
C VAL A 72 3.45 -3.48 3.25
N TYR A 73 4.34 -4.41 3.57
CA TYR A 73 4.12 -5.34 4.67
C TYR A 73 4.02 -4.63 6.02
N HIS A 74 4.87 -3.64 6.27
CA HIS A 74 4.79 -2.87 7.51
C HIS A 74 3.43 -2.16 7.66
N LEU A 75 2.93 -1.54 6.59
CA LEU A 75 1.60 -0.94 6.58
C LEU A 75 0.49 -1.98 6.75
N GLN A 76 0.63 -3.14 6.12
CA GLN A 76 -0.35 -4.22 6.23
C GLN A 76 -0.45 -4.75 7.67
N ILE A 77 0.68 -4.90 8.37
CA ILE A 77 0.72 -5.29 9.78
C ILE A 77 -0.03 -4.26 10.63
N ARG A 78 0.24 -2.96 10.44
CA ARG A 78 -0.47 -1.89 11.16
C ARG A 78 -1.99 -1.96 10.96
N ILE A 79 -2.44 -2.22 9.73
CA ILE A 79 -3.88 -2.39 9.45
C ILE A 79 -4.45 -3.63 10.16
N ILE A 80 -3.72 -4.74 10.19
CA ILE A 80 -4.15 -5.95 10.91
C ILE A 80 -4.30 -5.65 12.40
N ASP A 81 -3.36 -4.91 12.99
CA ASP A 81 -3.42 -4.53 14.40
C ASP A 81 -4.64 -3.65 14.70
N ILE A 82 -4.95 -2.69 13.83
CA ILE A 82 -6.19 -1.88 13.92
C ILE A 82 -7.42 -2.81 13.84
N LEU A 83 -7.49 -3.70 12.85
CA LEU A 83 -8.63 -4.61 12.67
C LEU A 83 -8.83 -5.53 13.86
N LYS A 84 -7.76 -6.05 14.47
CA LYS A 84 -7.83 -6.87 15.69
C LYS A 84 -8.37 -6.05 16.87
N SER A 85 -7.83 -4.85 17.09
CA SER A 85 -8.26 -3.96 18.18
C SER A 85 -9.73 -3.55 18.10
N LEU A 86 -10.32 -3.57 16.89
CA LEU A 86 -11.73 -3.33 16.65
C LEU A 86 -12.55 -4.63 16.77
N GLY A 87 -12.06 -5.75 16.24
CA GLY A 87 -12.74 -7.05 16.33
C GLY A 87 -12.94 -7.56 17.75
N ASP A 88 -12.08 -7.15 18.69
CA ASP A 88 -12.20 -7.50 20.11
C ASP A 88 -13.31 -6.71 20.85
N ARG A 89 -13.94 -5.72 20.20
CA ARG A 89 -15.05 -4.93 20.78
C ARG A 89 -16.39 -5.60 20.48
N LEU A 90 -17.16 -5.91 21.53
CA LEU A 90 -18.50 -6.53 21.42
C LEU A 90 -19.52 -5.66 20.68
N TYR A 91 -19.33 -4.34 20.66
CA TYR A 91 -20.17 -3.38 19.95
C TYR A 91 -19.28 -2.33 19.29
N LEU A 92 -19.48 -2.12 17.99
CA LEU A 92 -18.79 -1.07 17.22
C LEU A 92 -19.70 0.15 17.10
N CYS A 93 -19.21 1.33 17.49
CA CYS A 93 -19.86 2.60 17.18
C CYS A 93 -19.71 2.94 15.69
N GLU A 94 -20.49 3.90 15.18
CA GLU A 94 -20.48 4.29 13.75
C GLU A 94 -19.08 4.60 13.21
N ARG A 95 -18.24 5.27 14.02
CA ARG A 95 -16.83 5.54 13.72
C ARG A 95 -16.04 4.26 13.53
N GLU A 96 -16.20 3.29 14.42
CA GLU A 96 -15.47 2.04 14.38
C GLU A 96 -15.91 1.15 13.22
N ILE A 97 -17.21 1.15 12.89
CA ILE A 97 -17.74 0.49 11.70
C ILE A 97 -17.12 1.08 10.43
N TYR A 98 -17.02 2.41 10.36
CA TYR A 98 -16.39 3.11 9.25
C TYR A 98 -14.91 2.72 9.11
N VAL A 99 -14.14 2.81 10.20
CA VAL A 99 -12.72 2.42 10.21
C VAL A 99 -12.57 0.95 9.80
N TYR A 100 -13.38 0.05 10.36
CA TYR A 100 -13.34 -1.37 10.05
C TYR A 100 -13.62 -1.66 8.57
N LYS A 101 -14.64 -1.01 7.97
CA LYS A 101 -14.96 -1.14 6.53
C LYS A 101 -13.74 -0.79 5.69
N HIS A 102 -13.14 0.38 5.91
CA HIS A 102 -12.05 0.87 5.07
C HIS A 102 -10.72 0.15 5.33
N CYS A 103 -10.43 -0.23 6.58
CA CYS A 103 -9.27 -1.07 6.91
C CYS A 103 -9.35 -2.44 6.24
N LYS A 104 -10.54 -3.06 6.14
CA LYS A 104 -10.70 -4.32 5.38
C LYS A 104 -10.37 -4.15 3.91
N VAL A 105 -10.86 -3.09 3.28
CA VAL A 105 -10.58 -2.81 1.86
C VAL A 105 -9.09 -2.57 1.65
N LEU A 106 -8.47 -1.73 2.49
CA LEU A 106 -7.03 -1.47 2.42
C LEU A 106 -6.20 -2.72 2.65
N HIS A 107 -6.57 -3.57 3.61
CA HIS A 107 -5.86 -4.82 3.89
C HIS A 107 -5.82 -5.73 2.65
N LEU A 108 -6.96 -5.89 1.97
CA LEU A 108 -7.06 -6.68 0.75
C LEU A 108 -6.22 -6.08 -0.38
N GLU A 109 -6.33 -4.78 -0.62
CA GLU A 109 -5.59 -4.12 -1.69
C GLU A 109 -4.07 -4.07 -1.45
N MET A 110 -3.64 -3.89 -0.19
CA MET A 110 -2.23 -3.99 0.19
C MET A 110 -1.68 -5.41 0.00
N GLY A 111 -2.46 -6.43 0.33
CA GLY A 111 -2.09 -7.81 0.01
C GLY A 111 -1.90 -8.02 -1.50
N GLY A 112 -2.81 -7.48 -2.31
CA GLY A 112 -2.68 -7.49 -3.78
C GLY A 112 -1.46 -6.70 -4.28
N LEU A 113 -1.10 -5.60 -3.61
CA LEU A 113 0.07 -4.80 -3.94
C LEU A 113 1.39 -5.52 -3.59
N ALA A 114 1.45 -6.23 -2.46
CA ALA A 114 2.60 -7.04 -2.09
C ALA A 114 2.85 -8.15 -3.13
N VAL A 115 1.81 -8.93 -3.47
CA VAL A 115 1.88 -9.98 -4.50
C VAL A 115 2.29 -9.39 -5.86
N PHE A 116 1.85 -8.18 -6.18
CA PHE A 116 2.29 -7.49 -7.38
C PHE A 116 3.80 -7.22 -7.38
N TYR A 117 4.36 -6.67 -6.30
CA TYR A 117 5.80 -6.40 -6.21
C TYR A 117 6.64 -7.68 -6.27
N GLU A 118 6.20 -8.77 -5.65
CA GLU A 118 6.85 -10.09 -5.74
C GLU A 118 6.91 -10.59 -7.19
N ARG A 119 5.77 -10.63 -7.89
CA ARG A 119 5.69 -11.04 -9.30
C ARG A 119 6.54 -10.17 -10.21
N LEU A 120 6.55 -8.87 -9.94
CA LEU A 120 7.34 -7.90 -10.69
C LEU A 120 8.85 -8.17 -10.55
N GLY A 121 9.29 -8.63 -9.37
CA GLY A 121 10.65 -9.12 -9.13
C GLY A 121 10.98 -10.42 -9.87
N GLU A 122 10.06 -11.39 -9.84
CA GLU A 122 10.20 -12.67 -10.57
C GLU A 122 10.33 -12.46 -12.09
N MET A 123 9.50 -11.59 -12.67
CA MET A 123 9.53 -11.26 -14.10
C MET A 123 10.90 -10.72 -14.53
N LYS A 124 11.55 -9.90 -13.68
CA LYS A 124 12.90 -9.39 -13.96
C LYS A 124 13.97 -10.48 -13.86
N MET A 125 13.86 -11.38 -12.87
CA MET A 125 14.80 -12.50 -12.69
C MET A 125 14.73 -13.48 -13.87
N GLY A 126 13.51 -13.79 -14.34
CA GLY A 126 13.30 -14.65 -15.51
C GLY A 126 13.88 -14.09 -16.82
N PHE A 127 14.03 -12.77 -16.94
CA PHE A 127 14.66 -12.11 -18.08
C PHE A 127 16.19 -12.21 -18.10
N LYS A 128 16.84 -12.45 -16.94
CA LYS A 128 18.30 -12.66 -16.87
C LYS A 128 18.74 -14.09 -17.19
N SER A 129 17.80 -15.03 -17.20
CA SER A 129 18.04 -16.46 -17.49
C SER A 129 17.79 -16.85 -18.96
N ARG A 130 17.66 -15.88 -19.87
CA ARG A 130 17.63 -16.05 -21.33
C ARG A 130 18.72 -15.21 -21.95
#